data_AF-A0A368F625-F1
#
_entry.id   AF-A0A368F625-F1
#
_cell.length_a   1.000
_cell.length_b   1.000
_cell.length_c   1.000
_cell.angle_alpha   90.00
_cell.angle_beta   90.00
_cell.angle_gamma   90.00
#
_symmetry.space_group_name_H-M   'P 1'
#
loop_
_entity.id
_entity.type
_entity.pdbx_description
1 polymer ?
#
loop_
_entity_poly.entity_id
_entity_poly.type
_entity_poly.pdbx_seq_one_letter_code
_entity_poly.pdbx_strand_id
1 'polypeptide(L)' 'MTGSPATTRVCFAVDVEDLGPSDFVLVTGSTVSLGQWDPLKAMTLTQDAARPSFFCDHFESVKV' A
#
# COMPACT_ATOMS: atom_id res chain seq x y z
N MET A 1 -13.81 -26.29 9.23
CA MET A 1 -13.97 -24.96 9.87
C MET A 1 -13.88 -23.89 8.78
N THR A 2 -15.01 -23.55 8.17
CA THR A 2 -15.07 -22.48 7.14
C THR A 2 -15.46 -21.19 7.82
N GLY A 3 -14.48 -20.53 8.45
CA GLY A 3 -14.63 -19.12 8.82
C GLY A 3 -14.67 -18.31 7.52
N SER A 4 -15.66 -17.44 7.36
CA SER A 4 -15.63 -16.43 6.30
C SER A 4 -14.30 -15.68 6.41
N PRO A 5 -13.52 -15.49 5.33
CA PRO A 5 -12.24 -14.80 5.41
C PRO A 5 -12.47 -13.42 6.01
N ALA A 6 -11.94 -13.20 7.21
CA ALA A 6 -12.11 -11.97 7.95
C ALA A 6 -11.29 -10.88 7.26
N THR A 7 -11.96 -9.93 6.61
CA THR A 7 -11.30 -8.75 6.06
C THR A 7 -10.83 -7.88 7.20
N THR A 8 -9.54 -7.52 7.21
CA THR A 8 -8.94 -6.63 8.21
C THR A 8 -8.49 -5.35 7.53
N ARG A 9 -8.72 -4.21 8.17
CA ARG A 9 -8.17 -2.95 7.69
C ARG A 9 -6.76 -2.80 8.22
N VAL A 10 -5.81 -2.58 7.32
CA VAL A 10 -4.39 -2.41 7.62
C VAL A 10 -3.95 -1.12 6.94
N CYS A 11 -3.08 -0.36 7.59
CA CYS A 11 -2.45 0.82 6.99
C CYS A 11 -0.99 0.51 6.67
N PHE A 12 -0.57 0.83 5.46
CA PHE A 12 0.83 0.80 5.05
C PHE A 12 1.42 2.19 5.20
N ALA A 13 2.60 2.25 5.78
CA ALA A 13 3.37 3.47 5.93
C ALA A 13 4.85 3.16 5.72
N VAL A 14 5.51 3.95 4.87
CA VAL A 14 6.94 3.81 4.58
C VAL A 14 7.60 5.17 4.56
N ASP A 15 8.85 5.22 5.02
CA ASP A 15 9.74 6.37 4.91
C ASP A 15 10.76 6.05 3.82
N VAL A 16 10.82 6.87 2.78
CA VAL A 16 11.65 6.67 1.60
C VAL A 16 12.43 7.95 1.34
N GLU A 17 13.75 7.84 1.32
CA GLU A 17 14.66 8.92 0.95
C GLU A 17 14.96 8.88 -0.56
N ASP A 18 15.47 9.98 -1.10
CA ASP A 18 15.98 10.07 -2.49
C ASP A 18 14.96 9.85 -3.63
N LEU A 19 13.69 10.19 -3.42
CA LEU A 19 12.69 10.22 -4.50
C LEU A 19 12.79 11.51 -5.33
N GLY A 20 12.78 11.35 -6.66
CA GLY A 20 12.65 12.46 -7.58
C GLY A 20 11.28 13.12 -7.50
N PRO A 21 11.13 14.37 -8.01
CA PRO A 21 9.89 15.15 -7.90
C PRO A 21 8.70 14.57 -8.70
N SER A 22 8.90 13.51 -9.48
CA SER A 22 7.84 12.80 -10.22
C SER A 22 7.75 11.32 -9.84
N ASP A 23 8.52 10.89 -8.84
CA ASP A 23 8.48 9.53 -8.36
C ASP A 23 7.32 9.35 -7.37
N PHE A 24 6.82 8.13 -7.29
CA PHE A 24 5.72 7.76 -6.40
C PHE A 24 5.96 6.35 -5.86
N VAL A 25 5.38 6.08 -4.70
CA VAL A 25 5.54 4.79 -4.03
C VAL A 25 4.30 3.94 -4.25
N LEU A 26 4.51 2.68 -4.59
CA LEU A 26 3.46 1.67 -4.76
C LEU A 26 3.68 0.52 -3.76
N VAL A 27 2.59 -0.15 -3.36
CA VAL A 27 2.61 -1.38 -2.56
C VAL A 27 2.00 -2.52 -3.36
N THR A 28 2.72 -3.63 -3.46
CA THR A 28 2.23 -4.91 -4.00
C THR A 28 2.69 -6.06 -3.11
N GLY A 29 1.98 -7.18 -3.14
CA GLY A 29 2.20 -8.31 -2.24
C GLY A 29 1.59 -9.60 -2.75
N SER A 30 1.74 -10.69 -1.99
CA SER A 30 1.34 -12.03 -2.43
C SER A 30 -0.18 -12.25 -2.54
N THR A 31 -0.98 -11.45 -1.86
CA THR A 31 -2.44 -11.62 -1.81
C THR A 31 -3.11 -10.98 -3.02
N VAL A 32 -4.34 -11.42 -3.32
CA VAL A 32 -5.15 -10.85 -4.40
C VAL A 32 -5.42 -9.36 -4.16
N SER A 33 -5.68 -8.97 -2.90
CA SER A 33 -5.89 -7.56 -2.54
C SER A 33 -4.67 -6.68 -2.74
N LEU A 34 -3.46 -7.25 -2.77
CA LEU A 34 -2.21 -6.51 -2.99
C LEU A 34 -1.63 -6.76 -4.39
N GLY A 35 -2.42 -7.25 -5.35
CA GLY A 35 -1.98 -7.38 -6.73
C GLY A 35 -1.11 -8.59 -7.06
N GLN A 36 -0.89 -9.55 -6.15
CA GLN A 36 -0.15 -10.80 -6.39
C GLN A 36 1.27 -10.59 -6.98
N TRP A 37 2.02 -9.63 -6.44
CA TRP A 37 3.35 -9.22 -6.92
C TRP A 37 3.38 -8.65 -8.35
N ASP A 38 2.22 -8.34 -8.92
CA ASP A 38 2.13 -7.62 -10.19
C ASP A 38 2.26 -6.11 -9.93
N PRO A 39 3.32 -5.44 -10.45
CA PRO A 39 3.52 -4.02 -10.25
C PRO A 39 2.45 -3.16 -10.94
N LEU A 40 1.79 -3.68 -11.99
CA LEU A 40 0.71 -2.98 -12.68
C LEU A 40 -0.60 -2.98 -11.87
N LYS A 41 -0.69 -3.85 -10.86
CA LYS A 41 -1.83 -3.95 -9.92
C LYS A 41 -1.48 -3.44 -8.53
N ALA A 42 -0.30 -2.85 -8.38
CA ALA A 42 0.14 -2.29 -7.11
C ALA A 42 -0.72 -1.07 -6.75
N MET A 43 -0.91 -0.87 -5.45
CA MET A 43 -1.66 0.25 -4.91
C MET A 43 -0.74 1.45 -4.69
N THR A 44 -1.18 2.65 -5.08
CA THR A 44 -0.39 3.88 -4.88
C THR A 44 -0.51 4.39 -3.45
N LEU A 45 0.63 4.67 -2.83
CA LEU A 45 0.67 5.37 -1.55
C LEU A 45 0.60 6.88 -1.76
N THR A 46 -0.05 7.56 -0.83
CA THR A 46 -0.14 9.02 -0.81
C THR A 46 1.05 9.59 -0.07
N GLN A 47 1.75 10.54 -0.69
CA GLN A 47 2.81 11.29 -0.02
C GLN A 47 2.22 12.21 1.05
N ASP A 48 2.80 12.21 2.25
CA ASP A 48 2.39 13.10 3.32
C ASP A 48 2.92 14.52 3.04
N ALA A 49 2.02 15.49 2.94
CA ALA A 49 2.35 16.87 2.64
C ALA A 49 3.19 17.54 3.75
N ALA A 50 3.07 17.10 5.01
CA ALA A 50 3.86 17.59 6.13
C ALA A 50 5.21 16.87 6.24
N ARG A 51 5.34 15.68 5.66
CA ARG A 51 6.54 14.84 5.70
C ARG A 51 6.84 14.28 4.31
N PRO A 52 7.60 15.00 3.46
CA PRO A 52 7.80 14.62 2.06
C PRO A 52 8.45 13.25 1.83
N SER A 53 9.17 12.70 2.80
CA SER A 53 9.75 11.35 2.72
C SER A 53 8.76 10.25 3.13
N PHE A 54 7.60 10.60 3.68
CA PHE A 54 6.65 9.67 4.25
C PHE A 54 5.48 9.40 3.30
N PHE A 55 5.16 8.13 3.09
CA PHE A 55 4.08 7.68 2.21
C PHE A 55 3.15 6.74 2.95
N CYS A 56 1.84 6.95 2.84
CA CYS A 56 0.82 6.12 3.50
C CYS A 56 -0.42 5.89 2.63
N ASP A 57 -1.14 4.78 2.87
CA ASP A 57 -2.42 4.54 2.20
C ASP A 57 -3.57 5.21 2.95
N HIS A 58 -4.52 5.76 2.21
CA HIS A 58 -5.75 6.28 2.80
C HIS A 58 -6.78 5.14 2.91
N PHE A 59 -6.64 4.32 3.96
CA PHE A 59 -7.56 3.26 4.36
C PHE A 59 -8.11 2.38 3.22
N GLU A 60 -7.34 1.38 2.78
CA GLU A 60 -7.93 0.25 2.05
C GLU A 60 -8.13 -0.99 2.93
N SER A 61 -9.28 -1.66 2.74
CA SER A 61 -9.59 -2.90 3.46
C SER A 61 -8.91 -4.07 2.76
N VAL A 62 -7.79 -4.55 3.30
CA VAL A 62 -7.06 -5.70 2.72
C VAL A 62 -7.72 -7.00 3.15
N LYS A 63 -8.04 -7.85 2.17
CA LYS A 63 -8.48 -9.21 2.44
C LYS A 63 -7.23 -10.10 2.51
N VAL A 64 -6.94 -10.61 3.70
CA VAL A 64 -5.85 -11.57 3.96
C VAL A 64 -6.35 -12.99 3.68
#